data_AF-A0A3C1BAI3-F1
#
_entry.id   AF-A0A3C1BAI3-F1
#
_cell.length_a   1.000
_cell.length_b   1.000
_cell.length_c   1.000
_cell.angle_alpha   90.00
_cell.angle_beta   90.00
_cell.angle_gamma   90.00
#
_symmetry.space_group_name_H-M   'P 1'
#
loop_
_entity.id
_entity.type
_entity.pdbx_description
1 polymer ?
#
loop_
_entity_poly.entity_id
_entity_poly.type
_entity_poly.pdbx_seq_one_letter_code
_entity_poly.pdbx_strand_id
1 'polypeptide(L)'
;LTLTHLQSNHEGQLIDWIHQAREDAEGIIMNPGAFSHSSIAILDALNMFEGPILEVHISNIHKRESFRHHSYVSLRAEGVIVGFGSHGYQIAVQHMAKLLTA
;
A
#
# COMPACT_ATOMS: atom_id res chain seq x y z
N LEU A 1 17.52 0.38 -5.00
CA LEU A 1 16.10 0.29 -5.39
C LEU A 1 15.87 1.23 -6.57
N THR A 2 15.26 0.73 -7.64
CA THR A 2 14.64 1.57 -8.67
C THR A 2 13.18 1.77 -8.26
N LEU A 3 12.65 3.00 -8.39
CA LEU A 3 11.30 3.33 -7.93
C LEU A 3 10.44 3.81 -9.09
N THR A 4 9.24 3.25 -9.19
CA THR A 4 8.17 3.70 -10.09
C THR A 4 7.04 4.27 -9.23
N HIS A 5 6.55 5.46 -9.57
CA HIS A 5 5.46 6.12 -8.84
C HIS A 5 4.23 6.28 -9.75
N LEU A 6 3.09 5.81 -9.25
CA LEU A 6 1.81 5.82 -9.96
C LEU A 6 0.72 6.28 -8.98
N GLN A 7 -0.17 7.16 -9.44
CA GLN A 7 -1.31 7.65 -8.67
C GLN A 7 -2.54 7.69 -9.56
N SER A 8 -3.68 7.24 -9.04
CA SER A 8 -4.96 7.34 -9.73
C SER A 8 -6.11 7.52 -8.74
N ASN A 9 -7.16 8.17 -9.21
CA ASN A 9 -8.46 8.21 -8.53
C ASN A 9 -9.40 7.10 -9.02
N HIS A 10 -9.00 6.36 -10.06
CA HIS A 10 -9.77 5.27 -10.63
C HIS A 10 -9.30 3.95 -10.03
N GLU A 11 -10.20 3.27 -9.31
CA GLU A 11 -9.92 1.98 -8.65
C GLU A 11 -9.38 0.93 -9.63
N GLY A 12 -10.02 0.78 -10.81
CA GLY A 12 -9.58 -0.17 -11.84
C GLY A 12 -8.14 0.08 -12.31
N GLN A 13 -7.72 1.35 -12.42
CA GLN A 13 -6.34 1.67 -12.82
C GLN A 13 -5.32 1.23 -11.77
N LEU A 14 -5.66 1.32 -10.47
CA LEU A 14 -4.80 0.83 -9.39
C LEU A 14 -4.69 -0.70 -9.45
N ILE A 15 -5.81 -1.39 -9.70
CA ILE A 15 -5.85 -2.85 -9.88
C ILE A 15 -4.98 -3.27 -11.06
N ASP A 16 -5.08 -2.61 -12.21
CA ASP A 16 -4.28 -2.90 -13.39
C ASP A 16 -2.78 -2.77 -13.10
N TRP A 17 -2.37 -1.73 -12.37
CA TRP A 17 -0.98 -1.57 -11.97
C TRP A 17 -0.52 -2.60 -10.94
N ILE A 18 -1.39 -3.06 -10.05
CA ILE A 18 -1.06 -4.17 -9.13
C ILE A 18 -0.85 -5.45 -9.95
N HIS A 19 -1.68 -5.72 -10.95
CA HIS A 19 -1.49 -6.87 -11.84
C HIS A 19 -0.17 -6.78 -12.62
N GLN A 20 0.15 -5.61 -13.17
CA GLN A 20 1.42 -5.39 -13.86
C GLN A 20 2.63 -5.54 -12.93
N ALA A 21 2.53 -5.05 -11.69
CA ALA A 21 3.60 -5.15 -10.71
C ALA A 21 4.03 -6.59 -10.42
N ARG A 22 3.15 -7.59 -10.62
CA ARG A 22 3.48 -9.01 -10.47
C ARG A 22 4.63 -9.47 -11.39
N GLU A 23 4.80 -8.80 -12.53
CA GLU A 23 5.85 -9.10 -13.50
C GLU A 23 7.02 -8.12 -13.37
N ASP A 24 6.73 -6.86 -13.01
CA ASP A 24 7.68 -5.75 -13.12
C ASP A 24 8.32 -5.31 -11.79
N ALA A 25 7.82 -5.77 -10.63
CA ALA A 25 8.22 -5.27 -9.32
C ALA A 25 8.43 -6.37 -8.27
N GLU A 26 9.39 -6.13 -7.37
CA GLU A 26 9.70 -7.03 -6.25
C GLU A 26 8.94 -6.67 -4.97
N GLY A 27 8.34 -5.48 -4.88
CA GLY A 27 7.58 -5.05 -3.71
C GLY A 27 6.69 -3.84 -3.98
N ILE A 28 5.62 -3.67 -3.19
CA ILE A 28 4.66 -2.57 -3.33
C ILE A 28 4.63 -1.74 -2.06
N ILE A 29 4.65 -0.41 -2.22
CA ILE A 29 4.34 0.54 -1.15
C ILE A 29 3.09 1.31 -1.58
N MET A 30 2.00 1.18 -0.84
CA MET A 30 0.70 1.72 -1.23
C MET A 30 0.12 2.64 -0.15
N ASN A 31 -0.32 3.82 -0.57
CA ASN A 31 -1.29 4.62 0.17
C ASN A 31 -2.63 4.53 -0.58
N PRO A 32 -3.61 3.76 -0.09
CA PRO A 32 -4.85 3.54 -0.83
C PRO A 32 -5.86 4.70 -0.63
N GLY A 33 -5.53 5.70 0.18
CA GLY A 33 -6.44 6.78 0.52
C GLY A 33 -7.76 6.25 1.08
N ALA A 34 -8.89 6.69 0.52
CA ALA A 34 -10.21 6.21 0.94
C ALA A 34 -10.46 4.74 0.59
N PHE A 35 -9.81 4.20 -0.43
CA PHE A 35 -10.02 2.82 -0.87
C PHE A 35 -9.58 1.79 0.16
N SER A 36 -8.70 2.17 1.09
CA SER A 36 -8.34 1.35 2.24
C SER A 36 -9.59 0.87 2.98
N HIS A 37 -10.61 1.72 3.07
CA HIS A 37 -11.81 1.46 3.87
C HIS A 37 -12.98 0.85 3.07
N SER A 38 -12.85 0.71 1.75
CA SER A 38 -13.98 0.34 0.88
C SER A 38 -13.66 -0.71 -0.18
N SER A 39 -12.41 -0.86 -0.59
CA SER A 39 -12.05 -1.66 -1.77
C SER A 39 -11.63 -3.07 -1.39
N ILE A 40 -12.57 -4.00 -1.47
CA ILE A 40 -12.28 -5.44 -1.47
C ILE A 40 -11.56 -5.82 -2.78
N ALA A 41 -11.89 -5.16 -3.90
CA ALA A 41 -11.28 -5.43 -5.20
C ALA A 41 -9.75 -5.16 -5.21
N ILE A 42 -9.29 -4.08 -4.57
CA ILE A 42 -7.85 -3.83 -4.40
C ILE A 42 -7.22 -4.88 -3.49
N LEU A 43 -7.87 -5.29 -2.39
CA LEU A 43 -7.37 -6.37 -1.54
C LEU A 43 -7.19 -7.67 -2.34
N ASP A 44 -8.18 -8.05 -3.14
CA ASP A 44 -8.11 -9.26 -3.97
C ASP A 44 -6.96 -9.18 -4.99
N ALA A 45 -6.76 -8.01 -5.61
CA ALA A 45 -5.62 -7.79 -6.50
C ALA A 45 -4.27 -7.91 -5.76
N LEU A 46 -4.15 -7.32 -4.57
CA LEU A 46 -2.94 -7.39 -3.74
C LEU A 46 -2.67 -8.82 -3.24
N ASN A 47 -3.70 -9.63 -2.99
CA ASN A 47 -3.54 -11.04 -2.63
C ASN A 47 -2.90 -11.88 -3.75
N MET A 48 -2.95 -11.43 -5.02
CA MET A 48 -2.29 -12.09 -6.14
C MET A 48 -0.82 -11.67 -6.34
N PHE A 49 -0.37 -10.62 -5.65
CA PHE A 49 1.02 -10.18 -5.66
C PHE A 49 1.80 -10.96 -4.60
N GLU A 50 2.87 -11.65 -5.02
CA GLU A 50 3.63 -12.56 -4.15
C GLU A 50 4.68 -11.84 -3.29
N GLY A 51 5.14 -10.66 -3.71
CA GLY A 51 6.12 -9.88 -2.97
C GLY A 51 5.55 -9.17 -1.73
N PRO A 52 6.42 -8.53 -0.93
CA PRO A 52 6.02 -7.71 0.21
C PRO A 52 5.21 -6.47 -0.18
N ILE A 53 4.25 -6.12 0.65
CA ILE A 53 3.35 -4.98 0.51
C ILE A 53 3.39 -4.16 1.81
N LEU A 54 3.69 -2.87 1.71
CA LEU A 54 3.64 -1.94 2.85
C LEU A 54 2.54 -0.90 2.63
N GLU A 55 1.68 -0.74 3.62
CA GLU A 55 0.63 0.27 3.61
C GLU A 55 1.12 1.56 4.27
N VAL A 56 0.81 2.71 3.65
CA VAL A 56 1.21 4.04 4.15
C VAL A 56 -0.01 4.94 4.22
N HIS A 57 -0.17 5.63 5.36
CA HIS A 57 -1.14 6.71 5.55
C HIS A 57 -0.44 7.97 6.03
N ILE A 58 -0.59 9.06 5.29
CA ILE A 58 -0.01 10.37 5.65
C ILE A 58 -0.56 10.85 7.00
N SER A 59 -1.89 10.77 7.19
CA SER A 59 -2.57 11.15 8.43
C SER A 59 -2.70 9.98 9.39
N ASN A 60 -2.81 10.26 10.70
CA ASN A 60 -3.17 9.24 11.67
C ASN A 60 -4.65 8.83 11.54
N ILE A 61 -4.94 7.72 10.85
CA ILE A 61 -6.32 7.25 10.62
C ILE A 61 -7.03 6.84 11.91
N HIS A 62 -6.30 6.41 12.95
CA HIS A 62 -6.86 6.04 14.25
C HIS A 62 -7.34 7.23 15.07
N LYS A 63 -6.90 8.45 14.75
CA LYS A 63 -7.42 9.70 15.36
C LYS A 63 -8.67 10.25 14.65
N ARG A 64 -9.13 9.57 13.61
CA ARG A 64 -10.24 10.00 12.76
C ARG A 64 -11.50 9.17 13.04
N GLU A 65 -12.52 9.34 12.22
CA GLU A 65 -13.80 8.65 12.34
C GLU A 65 -13.62 7.12 12.37
N SER A 66 -14.48 6.42 13.12
CA SER A 66 -14.35 4.97 13.38
C SER A 66 -14.33 4.12 12.11
N PHE A 67 -15.03 4.54 11.05
CA PHE A 67 -15.01 3.83 9.77
C PHE A 67 -13.64 3.84 9.08
N ARG A 68 -12.71 4.71 9.50
CA ARG A 68 -11.34 4.77 8.98
C ARG A 68 -10.37 3.85 9.73
N HIS A 69 -10.83 3.21 10.80
CA HIS A 69 -9.98 2.33 11.60
C HIS A 69 -9.88 0.93 10.97
N HIS A 70 -10.79 0.60 10.05
CA HIS A 70 -10.75 -0.62 9.27
C HIS A 70 -10.09 -0.36 7.91
N SER A 71 -9.07 -1.14 7.56
CA SER A 71 -8.45 -1.14 6.23
C SER A 71 -8.44 -2.56 5.67
N TYR A 72 -8.99 -2.74 4.48
CA TYR A 72 -8.88 -3.99 3.72
C TYR A 72 -7.45 -4.22 3.26
N VAL A 73 -6.70 -3.17 2.90
CA VAL A 73 -5.30 -3.29 2.48
C VAL A 73 -4.41 -3.78 3.63
N SER A 74 -4.71 -3.36 4.87
CA SER A 74 -3.99 -3.85 6.06
C SER A 74 -4.09 -5.36 6.26
N LEU A 75 -5.10 -6.03 5.67
CA LEU A 75 -5.26 -7.49 5.79
C LEU A 75 -4.20 -8.26 5.00
N ARG A 76 -3.63 -7.64 3.97
CA ARG A 76 -2.59 -8.24 3.12
C ARG A 76 -1.19 -7.64 3.37
N ALA A 77 -1.09 -6.41 3.88
CA ALA A 77 0.19 -5.75 4.09
C ALA A 77 1.01 -6.36 5.25
N GLU A 78 2.33 -6.44 5.05
CA GLU A 78 3.34 -6.91 6.01
C GLU A 78 3.56 -5.88 7.13
N GLY A 79 3.25 -4.62 6.86
CA GLY A 79 3.34 -3.53 7.81
C GLY A 79 2.55 -2.31 7.38
N VAL A 80 2.10 -1.53 8.37
CA VAL A 80 1.32 -0.31 8.17
C VAL A 80 2.03 0.87 8.85
N ILE A 81 2.29 1.93 8.09
CA ILE A 81 2.95 3.16 8.57
C ILE A 81 1.94 4.29 8.52
N VAL A 82 1.54 4.81 9.68
CA VAL A 82 0.41 5.74 9.79
C VAL A 82 0.80 6.99 10.58
N GLY A 83 0.50 8.17 10.04
CA GLY A 83 0.57 9.44 10.79
C GLY A 83 1.95 10.11 10.82
N PHE A 84 2.89 9.63 10.01
CA PHE A 84 4.23 10.21 9.86
C PHE A 84 4.31 11.27 8.75
N GLY A 85 3.19 11.69 8.17
CA GLY A 85 3.20 12.59 7.02
C GLY A 85 3.89 11.94 5.81
N SER A 86 4.55 12.76 4.99
CA SER A 86 5.35 12.27 3.85
C SER A 86 6.56 11.44 4.26
N HIS A 87 7.08 11.62 5.48
CA HIS A 87 8.20 10.83 6.01
C HIS A 87 7.84 9.33 6.12
N GLY A 88 6.55 9.00 6.23
CA GLY A 88 6.08 7.60 6.20
C GLY A 88 6.53 6.82 4.96
N TYR A 89 6.60 7.47 3.79
CA TYR A 89 7.11 6.82 2.57
C TYR A 89 8.61 6.55 2.64
N GLN A 90 9.40 7.42 3.27
CA GLN A 90 10.83 7.19 3.45
C GLN A 90 11.09 5.98 4.36
N ILE A 91 10.33 5.88 5.46
CA ILE A 91 10.35 4.72 6.35
C ILE A 91 9.98 3.45 5.57
N ALA A 92 8.91 3.50 4.76
CA ALA A 92 8.46 2.38 3.96
C ALA A 92 9.52 1.91 2.95
N VAL A 93 10.15 2.83 2.21
CA VAL A 93 11.21 2.50 1.24
C VAL A 93 12.43 1.89 1.94
N GLN A 94 12.85 2.43 3.07
CA GLN A 94 13.97 1.88 3.85
C GLN A 94 13.65 0.49 4.40
N HIS A 95 12.41 0.25 4.83
CA HIS A 95 12.00 -1.05 5.32
C HIS A 95 11.89 -2.06 4.18
N MET A 96 11.31 -1.66 3.04
CA MET A 96 11.24 -2.47 1.83
C MET A 96 12.63 -2.92 1.36
N ALA A 97 13.61 -2.01 1.38
CA ALA A 97 14.99 -2.34 1.04
C ALA A 97 15.55 -3.48 1.90
N LYS A 98 15.17 -3.56 3.19
CA LYS A 98 15.59 -4.64 4.09
C LYS A 98 14.87 -5.95 3.77
N LEU A 99 13.57 -5.89 3.49
CA LEU A 99 12.75 -7.06 3.14
C LEU A 99 13.25 -7.75 1.86
N LEU A 100 13.66 -6.98 0.86
CA LEU A 100 14.15 -7.53 -0.42
C LEU A 100 15.58 -8.06 -0.37
N THR A 101 16.33 -7.78 0.70
CA THR A 101 17.71 -8.26 0.89
C THR A 101 17.82 -9.45 1.85
N ALA A 102 16.71 -9.84 2.47
CA ALA A 102 16.63 -10.97 3.41
C ALA A 102 16.34 -12.27 2.65
#